data_AF-A0A1F1KWZ5-F1
#
_entry.id   AF-A0A1F1KWZ5-F1
#
_cell.length_a   1.000
_cell.length_b   1.000
_cell.length_c   1.000
_cell.angle_alpha   90.00
_cell.angle_beta   90.00
_cell.angle_gamma   90.00
#
_symmetry.space_group_name_H-M   'P 1'
#
loop_
_entity.id
_entity.type
_entity.pdbx_description
1 polymer ?
#
loop_
_entity_poly.entity_id
_entity_poly.type
_entity_poly.pdbx_seq_one_letter_code
_entity_poly.pdbx_strand_id
1 'polypeptide(L)'
;MNIKDGMGEFFEKMLTGYEQTSQGLPMRPKTSIDKGEIFVGKENEDGWSRWKPIKKDTKEEFKNIENLLSITINNDIKEYFNSYWFLELKGDFKKKTITLEPVIPGRELKKFERKLKGYIEVHDGNNKYIPIGSEANTGYLIVMENSTGIIKLENHDTGKFRSISENLYELIANLEPVVIDFED
;
A
#
# COMPACT_ATOMS: atom_id res chain seq x y z
N MET A 1 5.49 18.47 1.87
CA MET A 1 4.23 17.80 1.51
C MET A 1 4.09 16.56 2.38
N ASN A 2 2.87 16.10 2.65
CA ASN A 2 2.60 14.98 3.55
C ASN A 2 2.11 13.74 2.77
N ILE A 3 2.06 12.57 3.43
CA ILE A 3 1.69 11.30 2.80
C ILE A 3 0.26 11.35 2.26
N LYS A 4 -0.67 11.97 3.01
CA LYS A 4 -2.07 12.07 2.60
C LYS A 4 -2.25 12.83 1.29
N ASP A 5 -1.51 13.90 1.08
CA ASP A 5 -1.56 14.71 -0.14
C ASP A 5 -0.99 13.90 -1.32
N GLY A 6 0.18 13.26 -1.15
CA GLY A 6 0.78 12.42 -2.18
C GLY A 6 -0.12 11.24 -2.59
N MET A 7 -0.79 10.60 -1.63
CA MET A 7 -1.80 9.57 -1.92
C MET A 7 -3.00 10.13 -2.67
N GLY A 8 -3.46 11.34 -2.30
CA GLY A 8 -4.54 12.03 -3.00
C GLY A 8 -4.22 12.25 -4.47
N GLU A 9 -3.04 12.81 -4.76
CA GLU A 9 -2.56 13.03 -6.12
C GLU A 9 -2.45 11.72 -6.91
N PHE A 10 -1.90 10.67 -6.30
CA PHE A 10 -1.84 9.34 -6.92
C PHE A 10 -3.23 8.81 -7.27
N PHE A 11 -4.19 8.90 -6.35
CA PHE A 11 -5.53 8.39 -6.57
C PHE A 11 -6.31 9.20 -7.62
N GLU A 12 -6.11 10.53 -7.67
CA GLU A 12 -6.70 11.38 -8.71
C GLU A 12 -6.17 11.01 -10.09
N LYS A 13 -4.85 10.83 -10.24
CA LYS A 13 -4.24 10.32 -11.48
C LYS A 13 -4.81 8.96 -11.86
N MET A 14 -4.92 8.04 -10.90
CA MET A 14 -5.44 6.69 -11.12
C MET A 14 -6.88 6.73 -11.63
N LEU A 15 -7.76 7.48 -10.95
CA LEU A 15 -9.16 7.61 -11.33
C LEU A 15 -9.32 8.26 -12.71
N THR A 16 -8.54 9.30 -13.01
CA THR A 16 -8.53 9.95 -14.33
C THR A 16 -8.16 8.96 -15.44
N GLY A 17 -7.19 8.09 -15.18
CA GLY A 17 -6.80 7.03 -16.10
C GLY A 17 -7.92 6.01 -16.34
N TYR A 18 -8.57 5.55 -15.27
CA TYR A 18 -9.71 4.62 -15.38
C TYR A 18 -10.96 5.25 -16.00
N GLU A 19 -11.17 6.55 -15.89
CA GLU A 19 -12.29 7.23 -16.57
C GLU A 19 -12.24 7.10 -18.09
N GLN A 20 -11.07 6.78 -18.65
CA GLN A 20 -10.88 6.54 -20.09
C GLN A 20 -11.12 5.08 -20.50
N THR A 21 -11.29 4.16 -19.54
CA THR A 21 -11.51 2.74 -19.83
C THR A 21 -12.99 2.40 -19.89
N SER A 22 -13.33 1.26 -20.49
CA SER A 22 -14.71 0.75 -20.60
C SER A 22 -15.45 0.71 -19.26
N GLN A 23 -14.76 0.31 -18.18
CA GLN A 23 -15.36 0.20 -16.85
C GLN A 23 -15.44 1.52 -16.06
N GLY A 24 -14.68 2.55 -16.46
CA GLY A 24 -14.66 3.89 -15.85
C GLY A 24 -14.02 3.99 -14.45
N LEU A 25 -13.81 2.88 -13.74
CA LEU A 25 -13.26 2.82 -12.38
C LEU A 25 -12.40 1.56 -12.19
N PRO A 26 -11.43 1.56 -11.26
CA PRO A 26 -10.72 0.33 -10.93
C PRO A 26 -11.68 -0.73 -10.40
N MET A 27 -11.41 -1.98 -10.76
CA MET A 27 -12.23 -3.13 -10.37
C MET A 27 -11.39 -4.15 -9.58
N ARG A 28 -12.05 -4.86 -8.68
CA ARG A 28 -11.46 -5.98 -7.93
C ARG A 28 -12.54 -7.04 -7.64
N PRO A 29 -12.19 -8.34 -7.56
CA PRO A 29 -13.11 -9.35 -7.04
C PRO A 29 -13.55 -8.97 -5.64
N LYS A 30 -14.85 -8.93 -5.39
CA LYS A 30 -15.38 -8.62 -4.07
C LYS A 30 -15.43 -9.89 -3.23
N THR A 31 -14.74 -9.89 -2.09
CA THR A 31 -14.78 -11.03 -1.16
C THR A 31 -15.78 -10.76 -0.05
N SER A 32 -16.32 -11.82 0.56
CA SER A 32 -17.28 -11.71 1.68
C SER A 32 -16.74 -10.97 2.92
N ILE A 33 -15.42 -10.77 3.00
CA ILE A 33 -14.72 -10.13 4.11
C ILE A 33 -14.61 -8.61 3.90
N ASP A 34 -14.76 -8.12 2.68
CA ASP A 34 -14.55 -6.71 2.39
C ASP A 34 -15.76 -5.88 2.84
N LYS A 35 -15.53 -4.86 3.66
CA LYS A 35 -16.58 -3.94 4.10
C LYS A 35 -17.00 -3.05 2.93
N GLY A 36 -18.32 -3.01 2.68
CA GLY A 36 -18.91 -2.52 1.44
C GLY A 36 -18.74 -1.05 1.09
N GLU A 37 -18.20 -0.21 1.99
CA GLU A 37 -18.15 1.25 1.78
C GLU A 37 -17.21 1.69 0.66
N ILE A 38 -16.14 0.94 0.38
CA ILE A 38 -15.18 1.26 -0.70
C ILE A 38 -15.72 0.90 -2.11
N PHE A 39 -16.66 -0.04 -2.18
CA PHE A 39 -17.18 -0.53 -3.46
C PHE A 39 -18.32 0.35 -3.99
N VAL A 40 -18.38 0.47 -5.31
CA VAL A 40 -19.34 1.31 -6.03
C VAL A 40 -20.20 0.45 -6.94
N GLY A 41 -21.51 0.47 -6.70
CA GLY A 41 -22.48 -0.26 -7.51
C GLY A 41 -22.57 -1.75 -7.18
N LYS A 42 -23.11 -2.54 -8.12
CA LYS A 42 -23.24 -3.99 -8.01
C LYS A 42 -22.03 -4.69 -8.62
N GLU A 43 -21.79 -5.91 -8.15
CA GLU A 43 -20.88 -6.86 -8.78
C GLU A 43 -21.35 -7.17 -10.21
N ASN A 44 -20.40 -7.37 -11.13
CA ASN A 44 -20.69 -7.95 -12.45
C ASN A 44 -20.89 -9.47 -12.34
N GLU A 45 -21.16 -10.13 -13.47
CA GLU A 45 -21.40 -11.59 -13.52
C GLU A 45 -20.21 -12.42 -13.00
N ASP A 46 -18.99 -11.89 -13.11
CA ASP A 46 -17.76 -12.52 -12.63
C ASP A 46 -17.43 -12.22 -11.16
N GLY A 47 -18.31 -11.51 -10.43
CA GLY A 47 -18.10 -11.15 -9.02
C GLY A 47 -17.11 -9.98 -8.80
N TRP A 48 -16.79 -9.21 -9.84
CA TRP A 48 -15.95 -8.02 -9.74
C TRP A 48 -16.79 -6.79 -9.43
N SER A 49 -16.28 -5.95 -8.53
CA SER A 49 -16.88 -4.66 -8.19
C SER A 49 -15.92 -3.52 -8.47
N ARG A 50 -16.49 -2.41 -8.93
CA ARG A 50 -15.78 -1.12 -9.01
C ARG A 50 -15.54 -0.58 -7.61
N TRP A 51 -14.48 0.19 -7.43
CA TRP A 51 -14.17 0.81 -6.15
C TRP A 51 -13.57 2.20 -6.29
N LYS A 52 -13.60 2.98 -5.21
CA LYS A 52 -12.92 4.28 -5.12
C LYS A 52 -12.24 4.44 -3.76
N PRO A 53 -11.06 5.07 -3.70
CA PRO A 53 -10.43 5.39 -2.43
C PRO A 53 -11.28 6.39 -1.64
N ILE A 54 -11.36 6.21 -0.33
CA ILE A 54 -12.15 7.06 0.58
C ILE A 54 -11.23 7.66 1.62
N LYS A 55 -11.28 8.99 1.80
CA LYS A 55 -10.52 9.65 2.88
C LYS A 55 -10.97 9.11 4.23
N LYS A 56 -10.02 8.72 5.07
CA LYS A 56 -10.32 8.28 6.44
C LYS A 56 -10.70 9.49 7.31
N ASP A 57 -11.78 9.31 8.05
CA ASP A 57 -12.24 10.16 9.15
C ASP A 57 -11.87 9.58 10.53
N THR A 58 -11.52 8.30 10.56
CA THR A 58 -11.09 7.55 11.74
C THR A 58 -9.57 7.38 11.78
N LYS A 59 -9.02 7.35 13.00
CA LYS A 59 -7.61 7.08 13.26
C LYS A 59 -7.45 5.72 13.93
N GLU A 60 -6.55 4.92 13.36
CA GLU A 60 -6.04 3.68 13.91
C GLU A 60 -4.81 3.99 14.79
N GLU A 61 -4.77 3.37 15.96
CA GLU A 61 -3.70 3.53 16.94
C GLU A 61 -2.65 2.42 16.81
N PHE A 62 -1.38 2.81 16.81
CA PHE A 62 -0.26 1.88 16.62
C PHE A 62 0.38 1.42 17.93
N LYS A 63 0.02 2.05 19.06
CA LYS A 63 0.64 1.82 20.36
C LYS A 63 0.65 0.35 20.79
N ASN A 64 -0.40 -0.40 20.45
CA ASN A 64 -0.45 -1.83 20.77
C ASN A 64 0.61 -2.62 20.00
N ILE A 65 0.79 -2.33 18.72
CA ILE A 65 1.81 -2.97 17.86
C ILE A 65 3.21 -2.56 18.34
N GLU A 66 3.39 -1.27 18.61
CA GLU A 66 4.66 -0.71 19.11
C GLU A 66 5.08 -1.34 20.44
N ASN A 67 4.15 -1.48 21.39
CA ASN A 67 4.40 -2.15 22.66
C ASN A 67 4.69 -3.64 22.49
N LEU A 68 3.89 -4.34 21.67
CA LEU A 68 4.03 -5.78 21.43
C LEU A 68 5.39 -6.13 20.84
N LEU A 69 5.86 -5.31 19.89
CA LEU A 69 7.10 -5.54 19.15
C LEU A 69 8.29 -4.76 19.72
N SER A 70 8.08 -3.94 20.75
CA SER A 70 9.10 -3.06 21.34
C SER A 70 9.78 -2.16 20.29
N ILE A 71 8.97 -1.53 19.44
CA ILE A 71 9.42 -0.62 18.36
C ILE A 71 8.70 0.72 18.43
N THR A 72 9.29 1.75 17.84
CA THR A 72 8.57 2.97 17.47
C THR A 72 8.40 2.98 15.96
N ILE A 73 7.17 2.92 15.48
CA ILE A 73 6.86 2.91 14.04
C ILE A 73 6.99 4.32 13.49
N ASN A 74 7.65 4.44 12.34
CA ASN A 74 7.82 5.70 11.62
C ASN A 74 6.46 6.40 11.37
N ASN A 75 6.44 7.72 11.54
CA ASN A 75 5.22 8.51 11.41
C ASN A 75 4.62 8.47 10.00
N ASP A 76 5.43 8.33 8.95
CA ASP A 76 4.95 8.23 7.57
C ASP A 76 4.09 6.97 7.38
N ILE A 77 4.44 5.86 8.04
CA ILE A 77 3.64 4.62 8.04
C ILE A 77 2.31 4.86 8.76
N LYS A 78 2.35 5.51 9.94
CA LYS A 78 1.13 5.83 10.69
C LYS A 78 0.21 6.74 9.89
N GLU A 79 0.76 7.71 9.17
CA GLU A 79 0.02 8.62 8.30
C GLU A 79 -0.56 7.87 7.10
N TYR A 80 0.23 7.02 6.43
CA TYR A 80 -0.22 6.17 5.32
C TYR A 80 -1.48 5.37 5.68
N PHE A 81 -1.43 4.61 6.77
CA PHE A 81 -2.56 3.80 7.25
C PHE A 81 -3.77 4.63 7.72
N ASN A 82 -3.59 5.92 8.02
CA ASN A 82 -4.63 6.82 8.51
C ASN A 82 -5.12 7.83 7.47
N SER A 83 -4.67 7.73 6.22
CA SER A 83 -5.01 8.69 5.18
C SER A 83 -6.25 8.29 4.38
N TYR A 84 -6.26 7.08 3.82
CA TYR A 84 -7.33 6.58 2.96
C TYR A 84 -7.67 5.11 3.25
N TRP A 85 -8.92 4.76 2.99
CA TRP A 85 -9.37 3.40 2.73
C TRP A 85 -9.26 3.13 1.22
N PHE A 86 -8.54 2.07 0.82
CA PHE A 86 -8.33 1.72 -0.60
C PHE A 86 -7.98 0.25 -0.78
N LEU A 87 -8.25 -0.29 -1.97
CA LEU A 87 -8.04 -1.72 -2.27
C LEU A 87 -6.70 -2.01 -2.96
N GLU A 88 -6.12 -1.02 -3.65
CA GLU A 88 -4.84 -1.15 -4.35
C GLU A 88 -4.15 0.22 -4.47
N LEU A 89 -2.82 0.22 -4.33
CA LEU A 89 -1.95 1.35 -4.68
C LEU A 89 -0.77 0.75 -5.44
N LYS A 90 -0.92 0.69 -6.76
CA LYS A 90 0.00 0.03 -7.68
C LYS A 90 0.36 0.97 -8.81
N GLY A 91 1.65 1.15 -9.04
CA GLY A 91 2.15 2.06 -10.05
C GLY A 91 3.54 1.71 -10.53
N ASP A 92 3.91 2.29 -11.67
CA ASP A 92 5.25 2.19 -12.21
C ASP A 92 6.16 3.28 -11.66
N PHE A 93 7.39 2.89 -11.31
CA PHE A 93 8.45 3.78 -10.83
C PHE A 93 9.80 3.29 -11.34
N LYS A 94 10.51 4.13 -12.12
CA LYS A 94 11.86 3.84 -12.65
C LYS A 94 11.99 2.41 -13.23
N LYS A 95 11.05 2.03 -14.11
CA LYS A 95 10.97 0.71 -14.79
C LYS A 95 10.61 -0.48 -13.89
N LYS A 96 9.98 -0.24 -12.74
CA LYS A 96 9.50 -1.28 -11.82
C LYS A 96 8.04 -1.02 -11.54
N THR A 97 7.25 -2.08 -11.45
CA THR A 97 5.89 -1.99 -10.98
C THR A 97 5.90 -2.25 -9.48
N ILE A 98 5.53 -1.24 -8.71
CA ILE A 98 5.50 -1.30 -7.24
C ILE A 98 4.05 -1.41 -6.81
N THR A 99 3.79 -2.33 -5.88
CA THR A 99 2.51 -2.44 -5.18
C THR A 99 2.74 -2.20 -3.70
N LEU A 100 2.13 -1.14 -3.16
CA LEU A 100 2.15 -0.87 -1.73
C LEU A 100 1.01 -1.60 -1.03
N GLU A 101 1.18 -1.87 0.28
CA GLU A 101 0.17 -2.55 1.08
C GLU A 101 -1.16 -1.78 1.08
N PRO A 102 -2.30 -2.45 0.83
CA PRO A 102 -3.59 -1.77 0.86
C PRO A 102 -3.99 -1.38 2.28
N VAL A 103 -4.99 -0.50 2.40
CA VAL A 103 -5.61 -0.15 3.68
C VAL A 103 -7.11 -0.37 3.55
N ILE A 104 -7.53 -1.59 3.89
CA ILE A 104 -8.91 -2.08 3.82
C ILE A 104 -9.54 -2.00 5.23
N PRO A 105 -10.74 -1.40 5.37
CA PRO A 105 -11.46 -1.23 6.62
C PRO A 105 -11.53 -2.52 7.46
N GLY A 106 -11.07 -2.42 8.71
CA GLY A 106 -11.15 -3.50 9.70
C GLY A 106 -10.22 -4.69 9.45
N ARG A 107 -9.33 -4.62 8.45
CA ARG A 107 -8.48 -5.76 8.05
C ARG A 107 -6.99 -5.48 8.15
N GLU A 108 -6.53 -4.34 7.63
CA GLU A 108 -5.12 -4.21 7.28
C GLU A 108 -4.20 -3.91 8.47
N LEU A 109 -4.67 -3.25 9.54
CA LEU A 109 -3.82 -3.01 10.71
C LEU A 109 -3.37 -4.33 11.39
N LYS A 110 -4.30 -5.29 11.55
CA LYS A 110 -3.98 -6.62 12.11
C LYS A 110 -3.06 -7.43 11.20
N LYS A 111 -3.19 -7.27 9.88
CA LYS A 111 -2.27 -7.92 8.93
C LYS A 111 -0.89 -7.29 8.97
N PHE A 112 -0.82 -5.97 9.05
CA PHE A 112 0.42 -5.23 9.20
C PHE A 112 1.17 -5.68 10.46
N GLU A 113 0.49 -5.80 11.61
CA GLU A 113 1.08 -6.36 12.83
C GLU A 113 1.70 -7.75 12.59
N ARG A 114 0.93 -8.69 12.02
CA ARG A 114 1.44 -10.05 11.73
C ARG A 114 2.60 -10.05 10.75
N LYS A 115 2.53 -9.22 9.70
CA LYS A 115 3.56 -9.14 8.66
C LYS A 115 4.85 -8.57 9.24
N LEU A 116 4.76 -7.49 10.03
CA LEU A 116 5.90 -6.88 10.68
C LEU A 116 6.53 -7.82 11.72
N LYS A 117 5.71 -8.51 12.52
CA LYS A 117 6.19 -9.54 13.45
C LYS A 117 6.96 -10.64 12.71
N GLY A 118 6.36 -11.23 11.68
CA GLY A 118 6.99 -12.29 10.91
C GLY A 118 8.28 -11.84 10.22
N TYR A 119 8.30 -10.60 9.70
CA TYR A 119 9.51 -9.99 9.14
C TYR A 119 10.62 -9.89 10.19
N ILE A 120 10.34 -9.32 11.37
CA ILE A 120 11.32 -9.22 12.47
C ILE A 120 11.84 -10.61 12.87
N GLU A 121 10.98 -11.62 12.95
CA GLU A 121 11.35 -12.99 13.32
C GLU A 121 12.31 -13.63 12.32
N VAL A 122 12.07 -13.49 11.01
CA VAL A 122 12.97 -14.05 9.97
C VAL A 122 14.27 -13.26 9.80
N HIS A 123 14.34 -12.05 10.36
CA HIS A 123 15.54 -11.20 10.38
C HIS A 123 16.21 -11.16 11.76
N ASP A 124 16.17 -12.27 12.51
CA ASP A 124 16.86 -12.44 13.79
C ASP A 124 16.54 -11.35 14.83
N GLY A 125 15.28 -10.88 14.85
CA GLY A 125 14.84 -9.82 15.76
C GLY A 125 15.15 -8.40 15.25
N ASN A 126 15.70 -8.24 14.05
CA ASN A 126 16.02 -6.93 13.49
C ASN A 126 14.75 -6.17 13.09
N ASN A 127 14.51 -5.06 13.76
CA ASN A 127 13.36 -4.16 13.55
C ASN A 127 13.71 -2.89 12.76
N LYS A 128 14.88 -2.86 12.11
CA LYS A 128 15.36 -1.71 11.35
C LYS A 128 14.48 -1.37 10.15
N TYR A 129 13.82 -2.36 9.57
CA TYR A 129 13.04 -2.20 8.36
C TYR A 129 11.57 -2.58 8.58
N ILE A 130 10.67 -1.83 7.95
CA ILE A 130 9.23 -2.10 7.93
C ILE A 130 8.85 -2.48 6.49
N PRO A 131 8.28 -3.66 6.24
CA PRO A 131 7.81 -4.01 4.91
C PRO A 131 6.52 -3.26 4.56
N ILE A 132 6.50 -2.60 3.41
CA ILE A 132 5.42 -1.70 2.97
C ILE A 132 4.85 -2.04 1.59
N GLY A 133 5.39 -3.06 0.93
CA GLY A 133 4.91 -3.49 -0.38
C GLY A 133 5.84 -4.50 -1.03
N SER A 134 5.68 -4.67 -2.34
CA SER A 134 6.54 -5.51 -3.17
C SER A 134 6.71 -4.95 -4.58
N GLU A 135 7.78 -5.36 -5.24
CA GLU A 135 7.94 -5.18 -6.68
C GLU A 135 7.30 -6.36 -7.41
N ALA A 136 6.44 -6.07 -8.39
CA ALA A 136 5.52 -7.06 -8.97
C ALA A 136 6.22 -8.17 -9.75
N ASN A 137 7.35 -7.88 -10.41
CA ASN A 137 8.01 -8.85 -11.30
C ASN A 137 8.96 -9.80 -10.56
N THR A 138 9.67 -9.29 -9.55
CA THR A 138 10.68 -10.03 -8.79
C THR A 138 10.16 -10.58 -7.48
N GLY A 139 9.04 -10.04 -6.96
CA GLY A 139 8.55 -10.35 -5.62
C GLY A 139 9.44 -9.79 -4.50
N TYR A 140 10.45 -8.98 -4.82
CA TYR A 140 11.31 -8.33 -3.84
C TYR A 140 10.50 -7.38 -2.97
N LEU A 141 10.82 -7.35 -1.67
CA LEU A 141 10.09 -6.55 -0.72
C LEU A 141 10.48 -5.08 -0.88
N ILE A 142 9.48 -4.22 -0.79
CA ILE A 142 9.69 -2.79 -0.59
C ILE A 142 9.64 -2.57 0.92
N VAL A 143 10.70 -2.03 1.48
CA VAL A 143 10.84 -1.80 2.92
C VAL A 143 11.21 -0.35 3.20
N MET A 144 10.75 0.18 4.32
CA MET A 144 11.16 1.47 4.86
C MET A 144 12.20 1.25 5.95
N GLU A 145 13.33 1.97 5.91
CA GLU A 145 14.21 2.10 7.07
C GLU A 145 13.52 2.94 8.15
N ASN A 146 13.16 2.29 9.25
CA ASN A 146 12.22 2.83 10.24
C ASN A 146 12.70 4.15 10.87
N SER A 147 14.00 4.31 11.08
CA SER A 147 14.58 5.51 11.69
C SER A 147 14.72 6.70 10.73
N THR A 148 14.89 6.45 9.43
CA THR A 148 15.21 7.51 8.43
C THR A 148 14.06 7.79 7.47
N GLY A 149 13.14 6.85 7.28
CA GLY A 149 12.08 6.92 6.28
C GLY A 149 12.52 6.47 4.88
N ILE A 150 13.82 6.21 4.65
CA ILE A 150 14.35 5.84 3.33
C ILE A 150 13.71 4.54 2.83
N ILE A 151 13.26 4.54 1.59
CA ILE A 151 12.63 3.38 0.97
C ILE A 151 13.66 2.56 0.19
N LYS A 152 13.69 1.26 0.47
CA LYS A 152 14.63 0.29 -0.10
C LYS A 152 13.88 -0.87 -0.72
N LEU A 153 14.48 -1.42 -1.77
CA LEU A 153 14.17 -2.74 -2.31
C LEU A 153 15.06 -3.76 -1.62
N GLU A 154 14.46 -4.79 -1.03
CA GLU A 154 15.14 -5.90 -0.41
C GLU A 154 15.06 -7.14 -1.30
N ASN A 155 16.24 -7.62 -1.70
CA ASN A 155 16.40 -8.91 -2.36
C ASN A 155 16.64 -9.98 -1.28
N HIS A 156 15.60 -10.75 -0.97
CA HIS A 156 15.65 -11.79 0.07
C HIS A 156 16.57 -12.96 -0.29
N ASP A 157 16.83 -13.21 -1.58
CA ASP A 157 17.77 -14.25 -2.03
C ASP A 157 19.23 -13.93 -1.66
N THR A 158 19.56 -12.64 -1.59
CA THR A 158 20.95 -12.16 -1.40
C THR A 158 21.16 -11.35 -0.12
N GLY A 159 20.08 -11.02 0.60
CA GLY A 159 20.10 -10.11 1.76
C GLY A 159 20.50 -8.67 1.42
N LYS A 160 20.50 -8.28 0.13
CA LYS A 160 20.94 -6.96 -0.32
C LYS A 160 19.79 -5.97 -0.33
N PHE A 161 20.10 -4.74 0.09
CA PHE A 161 19.20 -3.60 0.07
C PHE A 161 19.67 -2.57 -0.95
N ARG A 162 18.73 -1.99 -1.69
CA ARG A 162 18.98 -0.88 -2.61
C ARG A 162 17.99 0.25 -2.34
N SER A 163 18.48 1.45 -2.05
CA SER A 163 17.60 2.64 -1.94
C SER A 163 16.93 2.95 -3.27
N ILE A 164 15.63 3.23 -3.23
CA ILE A 164 14.81 3.57 -4.40
C ILE A 164 14.14 4.95 -4.28
N SER A 165 13.86 5.40 -3.06
CA SER A 165 13.29 6.72 -2.75
C SER A 165 13.77 7.22 -1.39
N GLU A 166 13.83 8.53 -1.21
CA GLU A 166 14.27 9.17 0.05
C GLU A 166 13.24 9.03 1.17
N ASN A 167 11.96 8.94 0.83
CA ASN A 167 10.86 8.73 1.77
C ASN A 167 9.61 8.18 1.06
N LEU A 168 8.57 7.88 1.84
CA LEU A 168 7.32 7.31 1.33
C LEU A 168 6.53 8.31 0.48
N TYR A 169 6.54 9.59 0.85
CA TYR A 169 5.89 10.65 0.06
C TYR A 169 6.48 10.70 -1.35
N GLU A 170 7.81 10.80 -1.47
CA GLU A 170 8.52 10.85 -2.74
C GLU A 170 8.30 9.59 -3.58
N LEU A 171 8.17 8.42 -2.93
CA LEU A 171 7.82 7.21 -3.67
C LEU A 171 6.41 7.34 -4.27
N ILE A 172 5.41 7.67 -3.46
CA ILE A 172 4.01 7.72 -3.89
C ILE A 172 3.78 8.81 -4.95
N ALA A 173 4.33 10.01 -4.75
CA ALA A 173 4.15 11.14 -5.66
C ALA A 173 4.71 10.87 -7.07
N ASN A 174 5.72 10.01 -7.17
CA ASN A 174 6.37 9.64 -8.43
C ASN A 174 5.89 8.29 -9.00
N LEU A 175 4.89 7.65 -8.40
CA LEU A 175 4.25 6.48 -8.99
C LEU A 175 3.31 6.92 -10.11
N GLU A 176 3.45 6.28 -11.27
CA GLU A 176 2.47 6.38 -12.35
C GLU A 176 1.47 5.22 -12.23
N PRO A 177 0.18 5.46 -11.98
CA PRO A 177 -0.80 4.39 -11.76
C PRO A 177 -0.86 3.41 -12.93
N VAL A 178 -0.90 2.12 -12.62
CA VAL A 178 -1.18 1.09 -13.63
C VAL A 178 -2.69 1.04 -13.86
N VAL A 179 -3.12 1.37 -15.08
CA VAL A 179 -4.52 1.29 -15.51
C VAL A 179 -4.69 0.01 -16.33
N ILE A 180 -5.73 -0.77 -16.01
CA ILE A 180 -6.06 -2.01 -16.71
C ILE A 180 -7.44 -1.81 -17.34
N ASP A 181 -7.54 -1.79 -18.66
CA ASP A 181 -8.84 -1.94 -19.34
C ASP A 181 -9.16 -3.44 -19.43
N PHE A 182 -10.38 -3.82 -19.04
CA PHE A 182 -10.79 -5.24 -19.04
C PHE A 182 -11.33 -5.69 -20.41
N GLU A 183 -11.54 -4.74 -21.33
CA GLU A 183 -12.06 -5.02 -22.67
C GLU A 183 -10.98 -4.98 -23.78
N ASP A 184 -9.71 -4.70 -23.44
CA ASP A 184 -8.55 -4.68 -24.36
C ASP A 184 -7.69 -5.96 -24.33
#